data_AF-A0A2J6R4I2-F1
#
_entry.id   AF-A0A2J6R4I2-F1
#
_cell.length_a   1.000
_cell.length_b   1.000
_cell.length_c   1.000
_cell.angle_alpha   90.00
_cell.angle_beta   90.00
_cell.angle_gamma   90.00
#
_symmetry.space_group_name_H-M   'P 1'
#
loop_
_entity.id
_entity.type
_entity.pdbx_description
1 polymer ?
#
loop_
_entity_poly.entity_id
_entity_poly.type
_entity_poly.pdbx_seq_one_letter_code
_entity_poly.pdbx_strand_id
1 'polypeptide(L)'
;MFKPDPKDATADDEEYMIHIIIRQLAHFSPVPKSYVDLIPREDGDRWSILASATQYIKDNQKQRPFKLIEDDCLTEEDREFLLKVMKLDPRDRPTTRQLLQDKWLSGVP
;
A
#
# COMPACT_ATOMS: atom_id res chain seq x y z
N MET A 1 -2.59 24.52 6.16
CA MET A 1 -3.70 23.91 6.94
C MET A 1 -3.65 22.42 6.68
N PHE A 2 -3.57 21.59 7.72
CA PHE A 2 -3.54 20.13 7.55
C PHE A 2 -4.85 19.64 6.93
N LYS A 3 -4.76 18.83 5.86
CA LYS A 3 -5.92 18.25 5.17
C LYS A 3 -6.02 16.77 5.53
N PRO A 4 -6.81 16.37 6.53
CA PRO A 4 -6.72 15.02 7.08
C PRO A 4 -7.17 13.91 6.11
N ASP A 5 -8.10 14.19 5.20
CA ASP A 5 -8.58 13.20 4.22
C ASP A 5 -7.74 13.29 2.93
N PRO A 6 -7.08 12.19 2.50
CA PRO A 6 -6.30 12.18 1.27
C PRO A 6 -7.05 12.62 0.02
N LYS A 7 -8.39 12.59 0.00
CA LYS A 7 -9.20 13.07 -1.13
C LYS A 7 -9.07 14.59 -1.36
N ASP A 8 -8.75 15.34 -0.31
CA ASP A 8 -8.67 16.81 -0.33
C ASP A 8 -7.23 17.29 -0.62
N ALA A 9 -6.28 16.36 -0.65
CA ALA A 9 -4.87 16.60 -0.87
C ALA A 9 -4.51 16.85 -2.34
N THR A 10 -3.53 17.72 -2.55
CA THR A 10 -2.93 18.10 -3.83
C THR A 10 -1.42 17.92 -3.76
N ALA A 11 -0.76 17.76 -4.91
CA ALA A 11 0.69 17.54 -4.97
C ALA A 11 1.52 18.71 -4.37
N ASP A 12 0.94 19.90 -4.28
CA ASP A 12 1.56 21.08 -3.69
C ASP A 12 1.44 21.15 -2.16
N ASP A 13 0.68 20.25 -1.52
CA ASP A 13 0.58 20.20 -0.07
C ASP A 13 1.90 19.69 0.54
N GLU A 14 2.42 20.39 1.54
CA GLU A 14 3.67 20.04 2.25
C GLU A 14 3.65 18.60 2.79
N GLU A 15 2.47 18.14 3.21
CA GLU A 15 2.27 16.80 3.75
C GLU A 15 1.77 15.79 2.71
N TYR A 16 1.82 16.10 1.41
CA TYR A 16 1.29 15.22 0.35
C TYR A 16 1.76 13.76 0.48
N MET A 17 3.01 13.55 0.91
CA MET A 17 3.56 12.22 1.14
C MET A 17 2.80 11.40 2.19
N ILE A 18 2.28 12.00 3.27
CA ILE A 18 1.49 11.26 4.27
C ILE A 18 0.17 10.78 3.67
N HIS A 19 -0.42 11.54 2.76
CA HIS A 19 -1.66 11.15 2.08
C HIS A 19 -1.45 9.96 1.15
N ILE A 20 -0.29 9.88 0.49
CA ILE A 20 0.10 8.70 -0.29
C ILE A 20 0.22 7.47 0.62
N ILE A 21 0.89 7.60 1.77
CA ILE A 21 1.04 6.51 2.74
C ILE A 21 -0.33 6.05 3.27
N ILE A 22 -1.22 6.98 3.63
CA ILE A 22 -2.58 6.66 4.08
C ILE A 22 -3.34 5.89 2.99
N ARG A 23 -3.31 6.36 1.74
CA ARG A 23 -3.97 5.68 0.61
C ARG A 23 -3.42 4.27 0.40
N GLN A 24 -2.10 4.08 0.51
CA GLN A 24 -1.48 2.79 0.33
C GLN A 24 -1.82 1.82 1.48
N LEU A 25 -1.71 2.28 2.73
CA LEU A 25 -2.03 1.46 3.91
C LEU A 25 -3.52 1.14 4.01
N ALA A 26 -4.42 2.01 3.57
CA ALA A 26 -5.85 1.70 3.54
C ALA A 26 -6.16 0.43 2.74
N HIS A 27 -5.35 0.12 1.72
CA HIS A 27 -5.55 -1.01 0.82
C HIS A 27 -4.65 -2.21 1.13
N PHE A 28 -3.40 -1.96 1.50
CA PHE A 28 -2.34 -2.98 1.58
C PHE A 28 -1.74 -3.16 2.99
N SER A 29 -2.31 -2.52 4.02
CA SER A 29 -1.91 -2.74 5.41
C SER A 29 -2.10 -4.21 5.84
N PRO A 30 -1.40 -4.68 6.90
CA PRO A 30 -0.56 -3.94 7.87
C PRO A 30 0.82 -3.49 7.35
N VAL A 31 1.43 -2.51 8.02
CA VAL A 31 2.86 -2.16 7.83
C VAL A 31 3.72 -3.40 8.10
N PRO A 32 4.62 -3.81 7.19
CA PRO A 32 5.44 -5.00 7.37
C PRO A 32 6.41 -4.86 8.55
N LYS A 33 6.57 -5.94 9.32
CA LYS A 33 7.56 -5.98 10.42
C LYS A 33 9.00 -5.82 9.91
N SER A 34 9.27 -6.25 8.69
CA SER A 34 10.57 -6.16 8.03
C SER A 34 11.07 -4.73 7.80
N TYR A 35 10.21 -3.71 7.95
CA TYR A 35 10.62 -2.31 7.85
C TYR A 35 11.63 -1.91 8.94
N VAL A 36 11.72 -2.67 10.04
CA VAL A 36 12.78 -2.46 11.06
C VAL A 36 14.19 -2.61 10.51
N ASP A 37 14.36 -3.28 9.37
CA ASP A 37 15.65 -3.40 8.68
C ASP A 37 15.93 -2.21 7.75
N LEU A 38 14.90 -1.44 7.39
CA LEU A 38 14.95 -0.34 6.41
C LEU A 38 14.90 1.05 7.08
N ILE A 39 14.23 1.12 8.23
CA ILE A 39 14.03 2.35 9.00
C ILE A 39 14.77 2.15 10.33
N PRO A 40 15.85 2.91 10.60
CA PRO A 40 16.53 2.87 11.89
C PRO A 40 15.55 3.08 13.04
N ARG A 41 15.80 2.45 14.19
CA ARG A 41 14.87 2.54 15.34
C ARG A 41 14.78 3.96 15.89
N GLU A 42 15.86 4.72 15.74
CA GLU A 42 16.01 6.12 16.12
C GLU A 42 15.37 7.11 15.14
N ASP A 43 14.96 6.66 13.95
CA ASP A 43 14.25 7.49 12.96
C ASP A 43 12.77 7.67 13.37
N GLY A 44 12.58 8.42 14.45
CA GLY A 44 11.29 8.66 15.07
C GLY A 44 10.28 9.32 14.12
N ASP A 45 10.74 10.16 13.20
CA ASP A 45 9.89 10.86 12.25
C ASP A 45 9.20 9.89 11.29
N ARG A 46 9.95 8.97 10.66
CA ARG A 46 9.35 7.98 9.75
C ARG A 46 8.46 6.99 10.47
N TRP A 47 8.85 6.54 11.67
CA TRP A 47 7.99 5.69 12.50
C TRP A 47 6.70 6.40 12.90
N SER A 48 6.80 7.68 13.27
CA SER A 48 5.65 8.52 13.62
C SER A 48 4.69 8.67 12.43
N ILE A 49 5.19 8.89 11.22
CA ILE A 49 4.39 8.95 9.99
C ILE A 49 3.59 7.66 9.77
N LEU A 50 4.25 6.49 9.85
CA LEU A 50 3.59 5.19 9.67
C LEU A 50 2.54 4.90 10.76
N ALA A 51 2.87 5.22 12.02
CA ALA A 51 1.96 5.07 13.14
C ALA A 51 0.75 6.00 12.98
N SER A 52 0.97 7.26 12.63
CA SER A 52 -0.08 8.28 12.45
C SER A 52 -1.01 7.92 11.29
N ALA A 53 -0.47 7.47 10.16
CA ALA A 53 -1.27 7.00 9.03
C ALA A 53 -2.12 5.79 9.41
N THR A 54 -1.53 4.80 10.11
CA THR A 54 -2.24 3.60 10.58
C THR A 54 -3.37 3.96 11.55
N GLN A 55 -3.08 4.86 12.51
CA GLN A 55 -4.04 5.33 13.50
C GLN A 55 -5.19 6.10 12.85
N TYR A 56 -4.88 7.02 11.93
CA TYR A 56 -5.88 7.76 11.15
C TYR A 56 -6.84 6.83 10.42
N ILE A 57 -6.32 5.79 9.73
CA ILE A 57 -7.16 4.84 8.99
C ILE A 57 -8.12 4.09 9.93
N LYS A 58 -7.63 3.69 11.10
CA LYS A 58 -8.42 2.99 12.11
C LYS A 58 -9.52 3.87 12.69
N ASP A 59 -9.16 5.07 13.14
CA ASP A 59 -10.09 6.00 13.80
C ASP A 59 -11.19 6.48 12.85
N ASN A 60 -10.88 6.60 11.56
CA ASN A 60 -11.81 7.08 10.55
C ASN A 60 -12.46 5.93 9.74
N GLN A 61 -12.24 4.68 10.13
CA GLN A 61 -12.78 3.48 9.46
C GLN A 61 -12.52 3.47 7.93
N LYS A 62 -11.32 3.92 7.53
CA LYS A 62 -10.93 4.05 6.11
C LYS A 62 -10.31 2.78 5.54
N GLN A 63 -10.35 1.65 6.26
CA GLN A 63 -9.83 0.38 5.77
C GLN A 63 -10.61 -0.09 4.54
N ARG A 64 -9.89 -0.39 3.46
CA ARG A 64 -10.43 -0.87 2.19
C ARG A 64 -9.51 -1.97 1.64
N PRO A 65 -9.45 -3.14 2.29
CA PRO A 65 -8.48 -4.17 1.93
C PRO A 65 -8.59 -4.53 0.45
N PHE A 66 -7.49 -4.40 -0.31
CA PHE A 66 -7.51 -4.61 -1.76
C PHE A 66 -8.02 -6.02 -2.15
N LYS A 67 -7.79 -7.01 -1.28
CA LYS A 67 -8.29 -8.38 -1.42
C LYS A 67 -9.83 -8.51 -1.45
N LEU A 68 -10.55 -7.50 -0.98
CA LEU A 68 -12.01 -7.45 -0.92
C LEU A 68 -12.61 -6.45 -1.92
N ILE A 69 -11.79 -5.81 -2.76
CA ILE A 69 -12.31 -4.89 -3.78
C ILE A 69 -12.96 -5.70 -4.89
N GLU A 70 -14.13 -5.22 -5.29
CA GLU A 70 -14.91 -5.65 -6.45
C GLU A 70 -15.01 -4.46 -7.41
N ASP A 71 -14.70 -4.68 -8.68
CA ASP A 71 -14.78 -3.70 -9.77
C ASP A 71 -15.01 -4.45 -11.08
N ASP A 72 -15.83 -3.89 -11.98
CA ASP A 72 -16.19 -4.52 -13.26
C ASP A 72 -14.95 -4.79 -14.14
N CYS A 73 -13.87 -4.04 -13.93
CA CYS A 73 -12.60 -4.18 -14.63
C CYS A 73 -11.54 -4.98 -13.84
N LEU A 74 -11.88 -5.54 -12.68
CA LEU A 74 -10.95 -6.27 -11.81
C LEU A 74 -11.46 -7.69 -11.57
N THR A 75 -10.97 -8.64 -12.36
CA THR A 75 -11.25 -10.06 -12.13
C THR A 75 -10.57 -10.55 -10.86
N GLU A 76 -10.99 -11.72 -10.36
CA GLU A 76 -10.32 -12.36 -9.25
C GLU A 76 -8.85 -12.67 -9.55
N GLU A 77 -8.53 -13.08 -10.78
CA GLU A 77 -7.17 -13.37 -11.23
C GLU A 77 -6.30 -12.11 -11.25
N ASP A 78 -6.83 -10.98 -11.72
CA ASP A 78 -6.14 -9.67 -11.68
C ASP A 78 -5.83 -9.27 -10.25
N ARG A 79 -6.82 -9.40 -9.35
CA ARG A 79 -6.67 -9.06 -7.94
C ARG A 79 -5.61 -9.92 -7.26
N GLU A 80 -5.62 -11.23 -7.50
CA GLU A 80 -4.60 -12.15 -6.99
C GLU A 80 -3.21 -11.78 -7.49
N PHE A 81 -3.07 -11.45 -8.78
CA PHE A 81 -1.79 -11.05 -9.36
C PHE A 81 -1.28 -9.73 -8.77
N LEU A 82 -2.13 -8.71 -8.72
CA LEU A 82 -1.78 -7.40 -8.14
C LEU A 82 -1.39 -7.51 -6.66
N LEU A 83 -2.03 -8.38 -5.88
CA LEU A 83 -1.66 -8.63 -4.47
C LEU A 83 -0.27 -9.28 -4.30
N LYS A 84 0.27 -9.92 -5.35
CA LYS A 84 1.65 -10.43 -5.38
C LYS A 84 2.63 -9.30 -5.70
N VAL A 85 2.29 -8.42 -6.63
CA VAL A 85 3.15 -7.30 -7.07
C VAL A 85 3.17 -6.16 -6.05
N MET A 86 2.04 -5.87 -5.41
CA MET A 86 1.85 -4.69 -4.55
C MET A 86 2.20 -4.94 -3.08
N LYS A 87 3.15 -5.85 -2.78
CA LYS A 87 3.67 -5.99 -1.41
C LYS A 87 4.32 -4.68 -0.95
N LEU A 88 4.01 -4.26 0.28
CA LEU A 88 4.56 -3.03 0.86
C LEU A 88 6.09 -3.11 0.94
N ASP A 89 6.64 -4.21 1.46
CA ASP A 89 8.08 -4.47 1.38
C ASP A 89 8.44 -4.94 -0.04
N PRO A 90 9.28 -4.19 -0.78
CA PRO A 90 9.69 -4.60 -2.12
C PRO A 90 10.50 -5.90 -2.14
N ARG A 91 11.13 -6.29 -1.03
CA ARG A 91 11.91 -7.54 -0.93
C ARG A 91 11.02 -8.79 -0.93
N ASP A 92 9.75 -8.64 -0.56
CA ASP A 92 8.75 -9.72 -0.56
C ASP A 92 8.07 -9.90 -1.94
N ARG A 93 8.34 -9.02 -2.90
CA ARG A 93 7.74 -9.10 -4.23
C ARG A 93 8.42 -10.20 -5.04
N PRO A 94 7.68 -10.97 -5.86
CA PRO A 94 8.28 -11.92 -6.78
C PRO A 94 9.21 -11.20 -7.77
N THR A 95 10.28 -11.88 -8.15
CA THR A 95 11.15 -11.44 -9.23
C THR A 95 10.40 -11.41 -10.56
N THR A 96 10.91 -10.65 -11.54
CA THR A 96 10.36 -10.66 -12.90
C THR A 96 10.26 -12.07 -13.48
N ARG A 97 11.26 -12.93 -13.27
CA ARG A 97 11.24 -14.32 -13.74
C ARG A 97 10.08 -15.12 -13.14
N GLN A 98 9.78 -14.92 -11.86
CA GLN A 98 8.64 -15.57 -11.20
C GLN A 98 7.32 -15.00 -11.70
N LEU A 99 7.21 -13.68 -11.88
CA LEU A 99 6.00 -13.05 -12.42
C LEU A 99 5.70 -13.53 -13.84
N LEU A 100 6.71 -13.69 -14.70
CA LEU A 100 6.57 -14.23 -16.06
C LEU A 100 6.06 -15.68 -16.09
N GLN A 101 6.17 -16.41 -14.98
CA GLN A 101 5.66 -17.77 -14.83
C GLN A 101 4.30 -17.81 -14.11
N ASP A 102 3.75 -16.65 -13.74
CA ASP A 102 2.47 -16.58 -13.06
C ASP A 102 1.33 -16.96 -13.99
N LYS A 103 0.33 -17.68 -13.45
CA LYS A 103 -0.85 -18.11 -14.22
C LYS A 103 -1.55 -16.94 -14.90
N TRP A 104 -1.48 -15.74 -14.33
CA TRP A 104 -2.11 -14.52 -14.87
C TRP A 104 -1.59 -14.18 -16.27
N LEU A 105 -0.35 -14.55 -16.60
CA LEU A 105 0.22 -14.37 -17.94
C LEU A 105 0.00 -15.58 -18.87
N SER A 106 -0.67 -16.64 -18.39
CA SER A 106 -1.00 -17.81 -19.23
C SER A 106 -1.99 -17.39 -20.31
N GLY A 107 -1.52 -17.29 -21.56
CA GLY A 107 -2.35 -16.88 -22.70
C GLY A 107 -2.01 -15.52 -23.28
N VAL A 108 -1.03 -14.81 -22.71
CA VAL A 108 -0.36 -13.70 -23.39
C VAL A 108 0.60 -14.32 -24.43
N PRO A 109 0.43 -14.03 -25.74
CA PRO A 109 1.24 -14.62 -26.81
C PRO A 109 2.70 -14.19 -26.79
#